data_AF-G7VBQ2-F1
#
_entry.id   AF-G7VBQ2-F1
#
_cell.length_a   1.000
_cell.length_b   1.000
_cell.length_c   1.000
_cell.angle_alpha   90.00
_cell.angle_beta   90.00
_cell.angle_gamma   90.00
#
_symmetry.space_group_name_H-M   'P 1'
#
loop_
_entity.id
_entity.type
_entity.pdbx_description
1 polymer ?
#
loop_
_entity_poly.entity_id
_entity_poly.type
_entity_poly.pdbx_seq_one_letter_code
_entity_poly.pdbx_strand_id
1 'polypeptide(L)'
;MFSVSCPKCGSKDVMLLPTNEYVCKKCGHRWPMPQADYTWIEVEIKKAKLFEKYIDAPVDSCEELVSQLLKELDEKNARLLAAKILLQRAERRRTTPAELKKLYDDAERCFQ
;
A
#
# COMPACT_ATOMS: atom_id res chain seq x y z
N MET A 1 -6.67 -17.85 -20.09
CA MET A 1 -7.60 -18.53 -19.16
C MET A 1 -6.77 -19.23 -18.09
N PHE A 2 -6.88 -18.82 -16.83
CA PHE A 2 -6.21 -19.53 -15.73
C PHE A 2 -6.95 -20.84 -15.48
N SER A 3 -6.31 -22.00 -15.66
CA SER A 3 -6.93 -23.29 -15.36
C SER A 3 -6.82 -23.57 -13.86
N VAL A 4 -7.97 -23.62 -13.17
CA VAL A 4 -8.02 -23.98 -11.75
C VAL A 4 -7.80 -25.49 -11.60
N SER A 5 -6.83 -25.88 -10.77
CA SER A 5 -6.52 -27.28 -10.46
C SER A 5 -6.77 -27.54 -8.97
N CYS A 6 -7.25 -28.74 -8.64
CA CYS A 6 -7.48 -29.14 -7.27
C CYS A 6 -6.15 -29.15 -6.47
N PRO A 7 -6.03 -28.40 -5.37
CA PRO A 7 -4.80 -28.34 -4.59
C PRO A 7 -4.46 -29.67 -3.91
N LYS A 8 -5.44 -30.55 -3.70
CA LYS A 8 -5.27 -31.85 -3.04
C LYS A 8 -4.85 -32.98 -3.96
N CYS A 9 -5.35 -33.01 -5.21
CA CYS A 9 -5.14 -34.15 -6.12
C CYS A 9 -4.68 -33.77 -7.54
N GLY A 10 -4.47 -32.48 -7.82
CA GLY A 10 -4.02 -31.98 -9.12
C GLY A 10 -5.05 -32.09 -10.25
N SER A 11 -6.25 -32.62 -9.99
CA SER A 11 -7.31 -32.73 -11.00
C SER A 11 -7.76 -31.36 -11.50
N LYS A 12 -7.92 -31.22 -12.82
CA LYS A 12 -8.52 -30.04 -13.46
C LYS A 12 -10.05 -30.08 -13.50
N ASP A 13 -10.65 -31.21 -13.09
CA ASP A 13 -12.10 -31.35 -12.99
C ASP A 13 -12.61 -30.70 -11.70
N VAL A 14 -12.84 -29.38 -11.80
CA VAL A 14 -13.26 -28.50 -10.71
C VAL A 14 -14.57 -27.81 -11.11
N MET A 15 -15.52 -27.77 -10.18
CA MET A 15 -16.79 -27.05 -10.30
C MET A 15 -16.80 -25.88 -9.32
N LEU A 16 -17.35 -24.73 -9.72
CA LEU A 16 -17.64 -23.61 -8.81
C LEU A 16 -19.11 -23.68 -8.37
N LEU A 17 -19.35 -23.68 -7.07
CA LEU A 17 -20.70 -23.63 -6.50
C LEU A 17 -21.20 -22.17 -6.38
N PRO A 18 -22.52 -21.94 -6.35
CA PRO A 18 -23.10 -20.61 -6.11
C PRO A 18 -22.69 -19.97 -4.76
N THR A 19 -22.20 -20.78 -3.82
CA THR A 19 -21.63 -20.35 -2.53
C THR A 19 -20.20 -19.80 -2.64
N ASN A 20 -19.67 -19.61 -3.86
CA ASN A 20 -18.28 -19.21 -4.13
C ASN A 20 -17.23 -20.20 -3.61
N GLU A 21 -17.56 -21.51 -3.62
CA GLU A 21 -16.62 -22.58 -3.29
C GLU A 21 -16.26 -23.40 -4.53
N TYR A 22 -14.97 -23.68 -4.72
CA TYR A 22 -14.51 -24.66 -5.67
C TYR A 22 -14.63 -26.07 -5.09
N VAL A 23 -15.12 -27.00 -5.90
CA VAL A 23 -15.25 -28.42 -5.55
C VAL A 23 -14.56 -29.25 -6.62
N CYS A 24 -13.62 -30.11 -6.20
CA CYS A 24 -13.03 -31.08 -7.11
C CYS A 24 -13.98 -32.27 -7.29
N LYS A 25 -14.38 -32.56 -8.53
CA LYS A 25 -15.26 -33.72 -8.81
C LYS A 25 -14.56 -35.07 -8.63
N LYS A 26 -13.22 -35.09 -8.69
CA LYS A 26 -12.42 -36.33 -8.56
C LYS A 26 -12.22 -36.78 -7.12
N CYS A 27 -11.91 -35.86 -6.21
CA CYS A 27 -11.60 -36.20 -4.80
C CYS A 27 -12.57 -35.60 -3.78
N GLY A 28 -13.57 -34.83 -4.23
CA GLY A 28 -14.57 -34.19 -3.37
C GLY A 28 -14.05 -33.02 -2.52
N HIS A 29 -12.77 -32.67 -2.61
CA HIS A 29 -12.19 -31.58 -1.84
C HIS A 29 -12.85 -30.24 -2.21
N ARG A 30 -13.15 -29.43 -1.20
CA ARG A 30 -13.77 -28.10 -1.33
C ARG A 30 -12.82 -27.05 -0.81
N TRP A 31 -12.69 -25.93 -1.51
CA TRP A 31 -11.89 -24.77 -1.09
C TRP A 31 -12.54 -23.48 -1.56
N PRO A 32 -12.40 -22.37 -0.81
CA PRO A 32 -13.02 -21.11 -1.20
C PRO A 32 -12.42 -20.56 -2.50
N MET A 33 -13.24 -19.87 -3.29
CA MET A 33 -12.76 -19.07 -4.40
C MET A 33 -11.89 -17.92 -3.84
N PRO A 34 -10.64 -17.75 -4.31
CA PRO A 34 -9.82 -16.63 -3.89
C PRO A 34 -10.56 -15.32 -4.17
N GLN A 35 -10.88 -14.58 -3.11
CA GLN A 35 -11.38 -13.22 -3.23
C GLN A 35 -10.17 -12.32 -3.50
N ALA A 36 -10.32 -11.37 -4.41
CA ALA A 36 -9.31 -10.34 -4.56
C ALA A 36 -9.29 -9.49 -3.28
N ASP A 37 -8.13 -9.40 -2.64
CA ASP A 37 -7.93 -8.49 -1.54
C ASP A 37 -7.80 -7.06 -2.10
N TYR A 38 -8.76 -6.21 -1.76
CA TYR A 38 -8.80 -4.80 -2.15
C TYR A 38 -8.38 -3.84 -1.02
N THR A 39 -7.97 -4.36 0.13
CA THR A 39 -7.55 -3.51 1.27
C THR A 39 -6.38 -2.59 0.91
N TRP A 40 -5.50 -3.02 0.00
CA TRP A 40 -4.42 -2.17 -0.53
C TRP A 40 -4.96 -0.92 -1.25
N ILE A 41 -6.11 -1.01 -1.92
CA ILE A 41 -6.74 0.14 -2.59
C ILE A 41 -7.20 1.16 -1.56
N GLU A 42 -7.81 0.68 -0.47
CA GLU A 42 -8.28 1.55 0.62
C GLU A 42 -7.11 2.31 1.26
N VAL A 43 -5.97 1.63 1.46
CA VAL A 43 -4.75 2.25 1.97
C VAL A 43 -4.21 3.30 1.01
N GLU A 44 -4.18 3.04 -0.30
CA GLU A 44 -3.72 4.01 -1.30
C GLU A 44 -4.65 5.23 -1.40
N ILE A 45 -5.97 5.03 -1.37
CA ILE A 45 -6.95 6.13 -1.32
C ILE A 45 -6.73 6.98 -0.05
N LYS A 46 -6.47 6.33 1.09
CA LYS A 46 -6.21 7.02 2.35
C LYS A 46 -4.93 7.85 2.29
N LYS A 47 -3.84 7.29 1.72
CA LYS A 47 -2.59 8.02 1.50
C LYS A 47 -2.78 9.24 0.60
N ALA A 48 -3.56 9.14 -0.48
CA ALA A 48 -3.85 10.26 -1.37
C ALA A 48 -4.55 11.41 -0.63
N LYS A 49 -5.57 11.10 0.19
CA LYS A 49 -6.26 12.11 1.01
C LYS A 49 -5.33 12.77 2.03
N LEU A 50 -4.49 11.98 2.70
CA LEU A 50 -3.52 12.51 3.66
C LEU A 50 -2.43 13.35 2.97
N PHE A 51 -2.01 12.96 1.76
CA PHE A 51 -1.09 13.75 0.94
C PHE A 51 -1.67 15.14 0.66
N GLU A 52 -2.89 15.22 0.12
CA GLU A 52 -3.55 16.50 -0.17
C GLU A 52 -3.73 17.37 1.08
N LYS A 53 -4.09 16.74 2.21
CA LYS A 53 -4.24 17.42 3.50
C LYS A 53 -2.93 18.06 3.98
N TYR A 54 -1.83 17.33 3.85
CA TYR A 54 -0.56 17.75 4.44
C TYR A 54 0.38 18.42 3.45
N ILE A 55 0.20 18.35 2.13
CA ILE A 55 1.21 18.89 1.20
C ILE A 55 1.47 20.39 1.39
N ASP A 56 0.44 21.17 1.69
CA ASP A 56 0.56 22.63 1.91
C ASP A 56 0.41 23.04 3.39
N ALA A 57 0.35 22.08 4.32
CA ALA A 57 0.23 22.34 5.75
C ALA A 57 1.50 22.95 6.36
N PRO A 58 1.41 23.79 7.40
CA PRO A 58 2.56 24.38 8.10
C PRO A 58 3.15 23.39 9.11
N VAL A 59 3.55 22.21 8.65
CA VAL A 59 4.24 21.21 9.49
C VAL A 59 5.74 21.39 9.29
N ASP A 60 6.47 21.64 10.37
CA ASP A 60 7.85 22.14 10.31
C ASP A 60 8.92 21.04 10.42
N SER A 61 8.59 19.83 10.90
CA SER A 61 9.53 18.71 10.99
C SER A 61 8.98 17.37 10.47
N CYS A 62 9.90 16.48 10.10
CA CYS A 62 9.58 15.11 9.70
C CYS A 62 8.97 14.32 10.87
N GLU A 63 9.50 14.45 12.10
CA GLU A 63 8.98 13.69 13.25
C GLU A 63 7.53 14.07 13.56
N GLU A 64 7.19 15.36 13.45
CA GLU A 64 5.82 15.83 13.64
C GLU A 64 4.89 15.27 12.55
N LEU A 65 5.30 15.31 11.29
CA LEU A 65 4.52 14.79 10.18
C LEU A 65 4.29 13.28 10.31
N VAL A 66 5.33 12.51 10.65
CA VAL A 66 5.23 11.07 10.87
C VAL A 66 4.29 10.77 12.05
N SER A 67 4.40 11.50 13.16
CA SER A 67 3.53 11.33 14.33
C SER A 67 2.05 11.57 14.01
N GLN A 68 1.75 12.51 13.10
CA GLN A 68 0.38 12.74 12.64
C GLN A 68 -0.11 11.63 11.69
N LEU A 69 0.75 11.12 10.81
CA LEU A 69 0.41 10.06 9.86
C LEU A 69 0.25 8.69 10.52
N LEU A 70 1.00 8.41 11.58
CA LEU A 70 0.90 7.17 12.38
C LEU A 70 -0.46 6.97 13.06
N LYS A 71 -1.24 8.04 13.23
CA LYS A 71 -2.62 7.94 13.74
C LYS A 71 -3.56 7.27 12.74
N GLU A 72 -3.17 7.22 11.47
CA GLU A 72 -4.03 6.85 10.36
C GLU A 72 -3.43 5.75 9.48
N LEU A 73 -2.12 5.55 9.51
CA LEU A 73 -1.36 4.60 8.70
C LEU A 73 -0.45 3.76 9.59
N ASP A 74 -0.09 2.57 9.12
CA ASP A 74 1.03 1.84 9.70
C ASP A 74 2.36 2.59 9.51
N GLU A 75 3.36 2.20 10.29
CA GLU A 75 4.66 2.88 10.34
C GLU A 75 5.35 2.98 8.97
N LYS A 76 5.33 1.90 8.20
CA LYS A 76 5.95 1.87 6.87
C LYS A 76 5.29 2.88 5.94
N ASN A 77 3.96 2.88 5.90
CA ASN A 77 3.18 3.76 5.05
C ASN A 77 3.22 5.22 5.50
N ALA A 78 3.26 5.47 6.81
CA ALA A 78 3.41 6.81 7.38
C ALA A 78 4.76 7.43 7.00
N ARG A 79 5.87 6.70 7.19
CA ARG A 79 7.23 7.16 6.82
C ARG A 79 7.36 7.43 5.32
N LEU A 80 6.87 6.51 4.47
CA LEU A 80 6.87 6.68 3.01
C LEU A 80 6.12 7.94 2.57
N LEU A 81 4.93 8.16 3.14
CA LEU A 81 4.10 9.31 2.79
C LEU A 81 4.71 10.62 3.32
N ALA A 82 5.28 10.63 4.52
CA ALA A 82 6.00 11.79 5.07
C ALA A 82 7.16 12.21 4.16
N ALA A 83 8.01 11.26 3.76
CA ALA A 83 9.13 11.52 2.84
C ALA A 83 8.64 12.10 1.51
N LYS A 84 7.59 11.52 0.92
CA LYS A 84 6.99 12.02 -0.33
C LYS A 84 6.50 13.47 -0.19
N ILE A 85 5.81 13.80 0.90
CA ILE A 85 5.31 15.15 1.16
C ILE A 85 6.47 16.15 1.26
N LEU A 86 7.51 15.82 2.03
CA LEU A 86 8.67 16.70 2.23
C LEU A 86 9.41 16.96 0.93
N LEU A 87 9.67 15.92 0.13
CA LEU A 87 10.32 16.05 -1.19
C LEU A 87 9.48 16.92 -2.13
N GLN A 88 8.17 16.70 -2.20
CA GLN A 88 7.28 17.49 -3.06
C GLN A 88 7.17 18.95 -2.61
N ARG A 89 7.19 19.22 -1.30
CA ARG A 89 7.26 20.60 -0.78
C ARG A 89 8.56 21.30 -1.18
N ALA A 90 9.68 20.58 -1.14
CA ALA A 90 10.97 21.10 -1.59
C ALA A 90 10.91 21.50 -3.07
N GLU A 91 10.49 20.57 -3.92
CA GLU A 91 10.33 20.81 -5.36
C GLU A 91 9.42 22.02 -5.65
N ARG A 92 8.27 22.13 -4.96
CA ARG A 92 7.34 23.27 -5.09
C ARG A 92 7.96 24.60 -4.68
N ARG A 93 8.83 24.61 -3.67
CA ARG A 93 9.51 25.81 -3.16
C ARG A 93 10.69 26.25 -4.02
N ARG A 94 10.95 25.58 -5.15
CA ARG A 94 12.11 25.84 -6.03
C ARG A 94 13.43 25.85 -5.24
N THR A 95 13.56 24.96 -4.26
CA THR A 95 14.81 24.79 -3.51
C THR A 95 15.97 24.56 -4.47
N THR A 96 17.12 25.12 -4.13
CA THR A 96 18.33 24.92 -4.91
C THR A 96 18.70 23.43 -4.94
N PRO A 97 19.45 22.96 -5.95
CA PRO A 97 19.85 21.55 -6.04
C PRO A 97 20.56 21.01 -4.79
N ALA A 98 21.25 21.88 -4.03
CA ALA A 98 21.93 21.53 -2.78
C ALA A 98 20.95 21.26 -1.63
N GLU A 99 19.89 22.07 -1.51
CA GLU A 99 18.84 21.88 -0.50
C GLU A 99 17.96 20.68 -0.82
N LEU A 100 17.70 20.44 -2.11
CA LEU A 100 17.01 19.25 -2.58
C LEU A 100 17.79 17.98 -2.22
N LYS A 101 19.11 17.96 -2.47
CA LYS A 101 20.00 16.85 -2.09
C LYS A 101 19.95 16.57 -0.59
N LYS A 102 20.03 17.60 0.25
CA LYS A 102 19.92 17.46 1.70
C LYS A 102 18.60 16.81 2.14
N LEU A 103 17.50 17.15 1.47
CA LEU A 103 16.18 16.56 1.75
C LEU A 103 16.05 15.12 1.26
N TYR A 104 16.70 14.75 0.15
CA TYR A 104 16.83 13.34 -0.24
C TYR A 104 17.68 12.55 0.77
N ASP A 105 18.80 13.11 1.24
CA ASP A 105 19.65 12.49 2.26
C ASP A 105 18.93 12.35 3.63
N ASP A 106 18.01 13.27 3.96
CA ASP A 106 17.14 13.19 5.14
C ASP A 106 15.99 12.18 4.94
N ALA A 107 15.44 12.09 3.72
CA ALA A 107 14.42 11.09 3.37
C ALA A 107 14.98 9.66 3.41
N GLU A 108 16.20 9.43 2.93
CA GLU A 108 16.88 8.12 3.04
C GLU A 108 17.08 7.70 4.50
N ARG A 109 17.40 8.64 5.39
CA ARG A 109 17.54 8.38 6.82
C ARG A 109 16.25 7.96 7.51
N CYS A 110 15.08 8.27 6.94
CA CYS A 110 13.80 7.79 7.46
C CYS A 110 13.58 6.28 7.23
N PHE A 111 14.37 5.65 6.35
CA PHE A 111 14.32 4.22 6.05
C PHE A 111 15.38 3.38 6.79
N GLN A 112 16.22 4.02 7.61
CA GLN A 112 17.09 3.36 8.59
C GLN A 112 16.35 3.17 9.92
#